data_AF-A0A958YKM6-F1
#
_entry.id   AF-A0A958YKM6-F1
#
_cell.length_a   1.000
_cell.length_b   1.000
_cell.length_c   1.000
_cell.angle_alpha   90.00
_cell.angle_beta   90.00
_cell.angle_gamma   90.00
#
_symmetry.space_group_name_H-M   'P 1'
#
loop_
_entity.id
_entity.type
_entity.pdbx_description
1 polymer ?
#
loop_
_entity_poly.entity_id
_entity_poly.type
_entity_poly.pdbx_seq_one_letter_code
_entity_poly.pdbx_strand_id
1 'polypeptide(L)'
;MPNDKIKHGRSKHISNYGGVGSLIETTDNSIMIETFDNWGYADLNEKLALFILKDDRLLQRLKNRFPNLKHLVSIPTDRDSFLHQVRPKANYFSKWFYCSYCKRFAPYNEWKTRWRSAGKKLDFFNPPKCSNKDCKENHLEQIRFVMTCKNGHIHDLPWKFWNNRLPSDRTNEQEKEEANEKPTGPQLDFSKPCCENQNLIYKISRENTELSGIWIECKNCNKKANLKGIFNYEQICNGKKYWLGQINGKFHEEECPEITNVKLKTSNSVYYSNSLSSLFIPELQNPLSPEVRIDIDNMVSKQKYSTEQIVELISDLKNQPKELIQQYLDTGDIKYIPDNIYRQTEYDYFLEKEQPDNKQIKFCVIDSSEQINGFVKLIKIDKLKKITVQTSFTRNEPIDIDSILLKDGDNAYEYTVKRQSVSKNNFDTKTLPASESYGEGILFIL
;
A
#
# COMPACT_ATOMS: atom_id res chain seq x y z
N MET A 1 8.53 -0.92 -13.22
CA MET A 1 9.68 -0.03 -13.45
C MET A 1 10.96 -0.85 -13.36
N PRO A 2 11.84 -0.88 -14.36
CA PRO A 2 13.16 -1.44 -14.17
C PRO A 2 14.08 -0.32 -13.64
N ASN A 3 14.43 -0.40 -12.35
CA ASN A 3 15.67 0.14 -11.77
C ASN A 3 15.78 1.59 -11.25
N ASP A 4 14.74 2.41 -11.18
CA ASP A 4 14.89 3.71 -10.54
C ASP A 4 14.73 3.66 -9.02
N LYS A 5 15.71 4.26 -8.34
CA LYS A 5 15.75 4.48 -6.89
C LYS A 5 14.55 5.31 -6.48
N ILE A 6 13.62 4.71 -5.74
CA ILE A 6 12.55 5.46 -5.08
C ILE A 6 13.22 6.16 -3.88
N LYS A 7 13.74 7.38 -4.08
CA LYS A 7 14.34 8.18 -2.99
C LYS A 7 13.24 8.69 -2.05
N HIS A 8 12.71 7.83 -1.20
CA HIS A 8 11.76 8.21 -0.15
C HIS A 8 12.11 7.53 1.18
N GLY A 9 11.78 8.19 2.30
CA GLY A 9 12.08 7.67 3.64
C GLY A 9 11.28 6.41 3.96
N ARG A 10 11.90 5.46 4.68
CA ARG A 10 11.29 4.19 5.14
C ARG A 10 9.89 4.37 5.75
N SER A 11 9.68 5.43 6.53
CA SER A 11 8.41 5.73 7.18
C SER A 11 7.26 6.00 6.21
N LYS A 12 7.51 6.40 4.96
CA LYS A 12 6.46 6.61 3.96
C LYS A 12 6.03 5.33 3.25
N HIS A 13 6.73 4.21 3.45
CA HIS A 13 6.41 2.94 2.80
C HIS A 13 5.52 2.03 3.66
N ILE A 14 5.42 2.27 4.98
CA ILE A 14 4.36 1.79 5.87
C ILE A 14 4.03 2.95 6.81
N SER A 15 3.02 3.72 6.44
CA SER A 15 2.41 4.78 7.25
C SER A 15 0.91 4.80 6.97
N ASN A 16 0.17 5.62 7.72
CA ASN A 16 -1.24 5.90 7.41
C ASN A 16 -1.46 6.33 5.95
N TYR A 17 -0.43 6.90 5.30
CA TYR A 17 -0.50 7.48 3.96
C TYR A 17 0.36 6.76 2.92
N GLY A 18 0.95 5.61 3.26
CA GLY A 18 1.86 4.92 2.35
C GLY A 18 2.09 3.45 2.71
N GLY A 19 2.24 2.61 1.71
CA GLY A 19 2.04 1.16 1.84
C GLY A 19 1.78 0.51 0.50
N VAL A 20 1.69 -0.82 0.47
CA VAL A 20 1.16 -1.55 -0.68
C VAL A 20 -0.20 -0.97 -1.06
N GLY A 21 -0.41 -0.70 -2.35
CA GLY A 21 -1.65 -0.10 -2.86
C GLY A 21 -1.75 1.43 -2.70
N SER A 22 -0.84 2.07 -1.97
CA SER A 22 -0.81 3.53 -1.86
C SER A 22 -0.35 4.20 -3.16
N LEU A 23 -0.87 5.40 -3.41
CA LEU A 23 -0.31 6.32 -4.39
C LEU A 23 0.67 7.26 -3.68
N ILE A 24 1.92 7.27 -4.14
CA ILE A 24 2.98 8.15 -3.65
C ILE A 24 3.29 9.15 -4.75
N GLU A 25 3.15 10.44 -4.43
CA GLU A 25 3.61 11.54 -5.27
C GLU A 25 5.14 11.69 -5.11
N THR A 26 5.87 11.41 -6.18
CA THR A 26 7.31 11.71 -6.26
C THR A 26 7.52 13.08 -6.90
N THR A 27 8.76 13.58 -6.93
CA THR A 27 9.09 14.86 -7.59
C THR A 27 8.71 14.86 -9.07
N ASP A 28 8.83 13.72 -9.76
CA ASP A 28 8.58 13.63 -11.19
C ASP A 28 7.17 13.16 -11.52
N ASN A 29 6.70 12.09 -10.87
CA ASN A 29 5.44 11.42 -11.20
C ASN A 29 4.87 10.64 -10.02
N SER A 30 3.58 10.30 -10.08
CA SER A 30 2.94 9.47 -9.07
C SER A 30 3.13 7.98 -9.38
N ILE A 31 3.47 7.26 -8.33
CA ILE A 31 3.69 5.82 -8.37
C ILE A 31 2.72 5.13 -7.43
N MET A 32 2.35 3.91 -7.78
CA MET A 32 1.66 3.01 -6.88
C MET A 32 2.61 1.91 -6.43
N ILE A 33 2.66 1.70 -5.12
CA ILE A 33 3.43 0.61 -4.53
C ILE A 33 2.73 -0.72 -4.81
N GLU A 34 3.49 -1.64 -5.38
CA GLU A 34 3.01 -2.97 -5.72
C GLU A 34 3.04 -3.90 -4.51
N THR A 35 2.29 -4.98 -4.64
CA THR A 35 2.18 -6.10 -3.71
C THR A 35 3.53 -6.53 -3.17
N PHE A 36 3.53 -6.82 -1.88
CA PHE A 36 4.74 -7.14 -1.15
C PHE A 36 5.43 -8.40 -1.70
N ASP A 37 4.69 -9.32 -2.30
CA ASP A 37 5.23 -10.55 -2.91
C ASP A 37 6.28 -10.27 -3.99
N ASN A 38 6.21 -9.10 -4.65
CA ASN A 38 7.16 -8.75 -5.71
C ASN A 38 8.48 -8.16 -5.16
N TRP A 39 8.62 -8.01 -3.84
CA TRP A 39 9.74 -7.28 -3.22
C TRP A 39 11.00 -8.13 -3.01
N GLY A 40 10.93 -9.43 -3.27
CA GLY A 40 12.07 -10.36 -3.20
C GLY A 40 12.13 -11.22 -1.93
N TYR A 41 11.06 -11.28 -1.15
CA TYR A 41 10.97 -12.08 0.07
C TYR A 41 10.31 -13.46 -0.11
N ALA A 42 10.04 -13.87 -1.36
CA ALA A 42 9.39 -15.16 -1.64
C ALA A 42 10.22 -16.35 -1.12
N ASP A 43 11.54 -16.27 -1.24
CA ASP A 43 12.49 -17.32 -0.85
C ASP A 43 13.34 -16.86 0.35
N LEU A 44 12.68 -16.68 1.51
CA LEU A 44 13.38 -16.36 2.75
C LEU A 44 14.45 -17.41 3.06
N ASN A 45 15.68 -16.94 3.22
CA ASN A 45 16.87 -17.75 3.52
C ASN A 45 17.75 -17.00 4.52
N GLU A 46 18.81 -17.65 5.02
CA GLU A 46 19.72 -17.06 6.01
C GLU A 46 20.23 -15.66 5.62
N LYS A 47 20.47 -15.37 4.33
CA LYS A 47 20.93 -14.02 3.89
C LYS A 47 19.88 -12.94 4.05
N LEU A 48 18.61 -13.32 4.14
CA LEU A 48 17.48 -12.41 4.34
C LEU A 48 17.01 -12.36 5.81
N ALA A 49 17.65 -13.12 6.70
CA ALA A 49 17.35 -13.15 8.13
C ALA A 49 17.41 -11.76 8.79
N LEU A 50 18.35 -10.91 8.34
CA LEU A 50 18.51 -9.53 8.81
C LEU A 50 17.28 -8.64 8.59
N PHE A 51 16.37 -9.03 7.69
CA PHE A 51 15.14 -8.29 7.43
C PHE A 51 13.99 -8.69 8.36
N ILE A 52 14.10 -9.78 9.11
CA ILE A 52 13.03 -10.25 10.00
C ILE A 52 12.94 -9.33 11.22
N LEU A 53 11.74 -8.80 11.45
CA LEU A 53 11.40 -8.05 12.65
C LEU A 53 10.76 -9.01 13.66
N LYS A 54 11.43 -9.18 14.81
CA LYS A 54 10.94 -10.03 15.89
C LYS A 54 9.91 -9.28 16.75
N ASP A 55 8.68 -9.77 16.73
CA ASP A 55 7.61 -9.49 17.69
C ASP A 55 6.66 -10.69 17.73
N ASP A 56 6.91 -11.61 18.65
CA ASP A 56 6.15 -12.86 18.74
C ASP A 56 4.70 -12.62 19.18
N ARG A 57 4.47 -11.59 20.01
CA ARG A 57 3.13 -11.21 20.46
C ARG A 57 2.27 -10.70 19.30
N LEU A 58 2.84 -9.83 18.47
CA LEU A 58 2.17 -9.30 17.28
C LEU A 58 1.97 -10.39 16.22
N LEU A 59 3.00 -11.23 16.01
CA LEU A 59 2.93 -12.35 15.07
C LEU A 59 1.80 -13.32 15.45
N GLN A 60 1.68 -13.66 16.74
CA GLN A 60 0.61 -14.53 17.23
C GLN A 60 -0.78 -13.88 17.10
N ARG A 61 -0.92 -12.59 17.42
CA ARG A 61 -2.18 -11.86 17.20
C ARG A 61 -2.60 -11.88 15.73
N LEU A 62 -1.65 -11.70 14.80
CA LEU A 62 -1.91 -11.73 13.36
C LEU A 62 -2.30 -13.13 12.87
N LYS A 63 -1.72 -14.20 13.43
CA LYS A 63 -2.03 -15.58 13.05
C LYS A 63 -3.51 -15.94 13.20
N ASN A 64 -4.28 -15.23 14.03
CA ASN A 64 -5.74 -15.38 14.11
C ASN A 64 -6.44 -15.21 12.75
N ARG A 65 -5.93 -14.31 11.90
CA ARG A 65 -6.42 -14.13 10.53
C ARG A 65 -5.49 -14.70 9.47
N PHE A 66 -4.19 -14.73 9.74
CA PHE A 66 -3.15 -15.18 8.81
C PHE A 66 -2.50 -16.49 9.30
N PRO A 67 -3.18 -17.65 9.19
CA PRO A 67 -2.74 -18.90 9.84
C PRO A 67 -1.37 -19.39 9.37
N ASN A 68 -1.00 -19.08 8.13
CA ASN A 68 0.27 -19.47 7.52
C ASN A 68 1.40 -18.46 7.73
N LEU A 69 1.16 -17.37 8.47
CA LEU A 69 2.14 -16.30 8.69
C LEU A 69 3.32 -16.80 9.55
N LYS A 70 4.53 -16.65 9.02
CA LYS A 70 5.79 -17.05 9.68
C LYS A 70 6.62 -15.88 10.14
N HIS A 71 6.76 -14.84 9.31
CA HIS A 71 7.66 -13.73 9.62
C HIS A 71 7.07 -12.36 9.27
N LEU A 72 7.39 -11.38 10.11
CA LEU A 72 7.24 -9.96 9.82
C LEU A 72 8.57 -9.47 9.24
N VAL A 73 8.53 -8.76 8.13
CA VAL A 73 9.72 -8.42 7.35
C VAL A 73 9.79 -6.92 7.11
N SER A 74 10.97 -6.37 7.36
CA SER A 74 11.24 -4.95 7.25
C SER A 74 11.17 -4.45 5.81
N ILE A 75 10.89 -3.16 5.65
CA ILE A 75 10.93 -2.48 4.36
C ILE A 75 12.39 -2.34 3.90
N PRO A 76 12.75 -2.90 2.73
CA PRO A 76 14.11 -2.79 2.22
C PRO A 76 14.44 -1.35 1.78
N THR A 77 15.71 -0.98 1.94
CA THR A 77 16.27 0.30 1.49
C THR A 77 16.97 0.19 0.15
N ASP A 78 17.38 1.35 -0.37
CA ASP A 78 18.28 1.43 -1.51
C ASP A 78 19.54 0.58 -1.31
N ARG A 79 20.17 0.59 -0.11
CA ARG A 79 21.36 -0.24 0.16
C ARG A 79 21.05 -1.73 0.07
N ASP A 80 19.91 -2.11 0.62
CA ASP A 80 19.44 -3.50 0.65
C ASP A 80 19.18 -4.04 -0.76
N SER A 81 18.68 -3.18 -1.66
CA SER A 81 18.47 -3.53 -3.07
C SER A 81 19.76 -3.91 -3.80
N PHE A 82 20.90 -3.29 -3.47
CA PHE A 82 22.18 -3.61 -4.10
C PHE A 82 22.77 -4.91 -3.57
N LEU A 83 22.66 -5.15 -2.27
CA LEU A 83 23.32 -6.28 -1.60
C LEU A 83 22.51 -7.57 -1.68
N HIS A 84 21.18 -7.48 -1.60
CA HIS A 84 20.30 -8.63 -1.38
C HIS A 84 19.20 -8.77 -2.44
N GLN A 85 19.18 -7.89 -3.44
CA GLN A 85 18.16 -7.86 -4.51
C GLN A 85 16.71 -7.67 -4.02
N VAL A 86 16.51 -7.31 -2.75
CA VAL A 86 15.20 -6.97 -2.18
C VAL A 86 14.92 -5.48 -2.34
N ARG A 87 13.74 -5.12 -2.85
CA ARG A 87 13.37 -3.71 -3.06
C ARG A 87 11.86 -3.54 -3.16
N PRO A 88 11.30 -2.41 -2.67
CA PRO A 88 9.92 -2.10 -2.96
C PRO A 88 9.70 -2.04 -4.47
N LYS A 89 8.62 -2.66 -4.93
CA LYS A 89 8.20 -2.57 -6.34
C LYS A 89 7.11 -1.53 -6.48
N ALA A 90 7.16 -0.81 -7.59
CA ALA A 90 6.17 0.20 -7.92
C ALA A 90 5.98 0.30 -9.44
N ASN A 91 4.83 0.86 -9.80
CA ASN A 91 4.50 1.24 -11.16
C ASN A 91 3.85 2.62 -11.20
N TYR A 92 4.02 3.37 -12.28
CA TYR A 92 3.35 4.66 -12.45
C TYR A 92 1.83 4.49 -12.42
N PHE A 93 1.12 5.31 -11.66
CA PHE A 93 -0.33 5.39 -11.71
C PHE A 93 -0.77 6.82 -11.36
N SER A 94 -1.66 7.50 -12.09
CA SER A 94 -2.49 7.07 -13.24
C SER A 94 -1.69 6.62 -14.48
N LYS A 95 -2.28 5.87 -15.42
CA LYS A 95 -1.54 5.36 -16.60
C LYS A 95 -1.53 6.34 -17.77
N TRP A 96 -2.15 7.51 -17.63
CA TRP A 96 -2.27 8.49 -18.70
C TRP A 96 -1.42 9.73 -18.46
N PHE A 97 -0.76 10.17 -19.52
CA PHE A 97 0.24 11.24 -19.50
C PHE A 97 0.05 12.19 -20.68
N TYR A 98 0.38 13.47 -20.48
CA TYR A 98 0.46 14.45 -21.55
C TYR A 98 1.80 15.18 -21.58
N CYS A 99 2.18 15.68 -22.75
CA CYS A 99 3.35 16.55 -22.89
C CYS A 99 2.91 18.02 -22.77
N SER A 100 3.56 18.79 -21.90
CA SER A 100 3.28 20.22 -21.71
C SER A 100 3.59 21.08 -22.96
N TYR A 101 4.40 20.59 -23.89
CA TYR A 101 4.78 21.29 -25.13
C TYR A 101 3.85 20.92 -26.29
N CYS A 102 3.96 19.70 -26.83
CA CYS A 102 3.15 19.29 -27.99
C CYS A 102 1.69 18.95 -27.66
N LYS A 103 1.32 18.95 -26.37
CA LYS A 103 -0.01 18.64 -25.83
C LYS A 103 -0.51 17.23 -26.11
N ARG A 104 0.27 16.37 -26.78
CA ARG A 104 -0.10 14.96 -27.02
C ARG A 104 -0.49 14.31 -25.70
N PHE A 105 -1.60 13.58 -25.70
CA PHE A 105 -2.18 12.89 -24.57
C PHE A 105 -2.34 11.40 -24.89
N ALA A 106 -1.69 10.54 -24.11
CA ALA A 106 -1.61 9.12 -24.42
C ALA A 106 -1.31 8.27 -23.16
N PRO A 107 -1.64 6.97 -23.17
CA PRO A 107 -1.27 6.07 -22.09
C PRO A 107 0.24 5.81 -22.08
N TYR A 108 0.76 5.47 -20.90
CA TYR A 108 2.18 5.21 -20.62
C TYR A 108 2.83 4.24 -21.63
N ASN A 109 2.14 3.14 -21.96
CA ASN A 109 2.67 2.14 -22.90
C ASN A 109 2.85 2.72 -24.32
N GLU A 110 1.97 3.62 -24.76
CA GLU A 110 2.12 4.27 -26.05
C GLU A 110 3.33 5.23 -26.04
N TRP A 111 3.50 6.01 -24.97
CA TRP A 111 4.69 6.85 -24.80
C TRP A 111 5.98 6.04 -24.83
N LYS A 112 6.01 4.91 -24.13
CA LYS A 112 7.13 3.98 -24.12
C LYS A 112 7.44 3.43 -25.51
N THR A 113 6.41 3.05 -26.28
CA THR A 113 6.56 2.61 -27.67
C THR A 113 7.11 3.72 -28.56
N ARG A 114 6.56 4.94 -28.49
CA ARG A 114 7.05 6.11 -29.24
C ARG A 114 8.50 6.47 -28.93
N TRP A 115 8.92 6.29 -27.67
CA TRP A 115 10.30 6.49 -27.27
C TRP A 115 11.24 5.49 -27.94
N ARG A 116 10.89 4.20 -27.88
CA ARG A 116 11.64 3.13 -28.54
C ARG A 116 11.67 3.30 -30.06
N SER A 117 10.53 3.60 -30.69
CA SER A 117 10.43 3.83 -32.14
C SER A 117 11.25 5.02 -32.62
N ALA A 118 11.55 5.99 -31.74
CA ALA A 118 12.45 7.10 -32.03
C ALA A 118 13.95 6.71 -31.92
N GLY A 119 14.27 5.42 -31.75
CA GLY A 119 15.64 4.91 -31.62
C GLY A 119 16.29 5.17 -30.25
N LYS A 120 15.51 5.61 -29.25
CA LYS A 120 16.05 5.99 -27.93
C LYS A 120 16.13 4.79 -26.99
N LYS A 121 17.19 4.73 -26.18
CA LYS A 121 17.37 3.66 -25.17
C LYS A 121 16.33 3.82 -24.06
N LEU A 122 15.75 2.70 -23.64
CA LEU A 122 14.65 2.69 -22.67
C LEU A 122 15.10 3.14 -21.27
N ASP A 123 16.38 2.98 -20.94
CA ASP A 123 16.93 3.39 -19.64
C ASP A 123 16.81 4.90 -19.40
N PHE A 124 16.72 5.71 -20.47
CA PHE A 124 16.53 7.16 -20.38
C PHE A 124 15.06 7.60 -20.46
N PHE A 125 14.13 6.64 -20.57
CA PHE A 125 12.71 6.95 -20.62
C PHE A 125 12.15 7.33 -19.26
N ASN A 126 12.78 6.95 -18.15
CA ASN A 126 12.33 7.32 -16.82
C ASN A 126 13.06 8.59 -16.33
N PRO A 127 12.36 9.54 -15.68
CA PRO A 127 10.89 9.67 -15.66
C PRO A 127 10.33 9.86 -17.09
N PRO A 128 9.08 9.43 -17.40
CA PRO A 128 8.49 9.44 -18.75
C PRO A 128 8.76 10.72 -19.53
N LYS A 129 9.31 10.59 -20.75
CA LYS A 129 9.68 11.74 -21.60
C LYS A 129 9.01 11.72 -22.97
N CYS A 130 8.83 12.91 -23.54
CA CYS A 130 8.35 13.05 -24.91
C CYS A 130 9.47 12.79 -25.92
N SER A 131 9.27 11.89 -26.88
CA SER A 131 10.26 11.64 -27.94
C SER A 131 10.21 12.63 -29.11
N ASN A 132 9.22 13.52 -29.16
CA ASN A 132 9.11 14.51 -30.23
C ASN A 132 10.28 15.50 -30.19
N LYS A 133 10.88 15.78 -31.36
CA LYS A 133 12.08 16.64 -31.50
C LYS A 133 11.85 18.03 -30.93
N ASP A 134 10.70 18.63 -31.23
CA ASP A 134 10.35 19.98 -30.78
C ASP A 134 10.16 20.07 -29.26
N CYS A 135 9.94 18.94 -28.59
CA CYS A 135 9.70 18.87 -27.15
C CYS A 135 10.98 18.68 -26.34
N LYS A 136 12.16 18.57 -26.98
CA LYS A 136 13.47 18.48 -26.33
C LYS A 136 13.52 17.47 -25.16
N GLU A 137 12.87 16.33 -25.32
CA GLU A 137 12.81 15.28 -24.28
C GLU A 137 12.17 15.71 -22.95
N ASN A 138 11.27 16.70 -22.98
CA ASN A 138 10.62 17.17 -21.77
C ASN A 138 9.89 16.03 -21.02
N HIS A 139 9.94 16.09 -19.69
CA HIS A 139 9.19 15.20 -18.82
C HIS A 139 7.68 15.31 -19.12
N LEU A 140 7.00 14.18 -19.06
CA LEU A 140 5.56 14.09 -19.26
C LEU A 140 4.84 14.34 -17.95
N GLU A 141 3.71 15.04 -18.04
CA GLU A 141 2.82 15.30 -16.91
C GLU A 141 1.81 14.16 -16.80
N GLN A 142 1.63 13.63 -15.60
CA GLN A 142 0.69 12.55 -15.34
C GLN A 142 -0.68 13.09 -14.92
N ILE A 143 -1.75 12.46 -15.41
CA ILE A 143 -3.12 12.87 -15.08
C ILE A 143 -3.42 12.72 -13.60
N ARG A 144 -4.12 13.71 -13.05
CA ARG A 144 -4.47 13.83 -11.63
C ARG A 144 -5.83 13.24 -11.24
N PHE A 145 -6.66 12.84 -12.18
CA PHE A 145 -7.99 12.28 -11.92
C PHE A 145 -7.97 10.76 -12.03
N VAL A 146 -8.56 10.11 -11.04
CA VAL A 146 -8.67 8.66 -10.93
C VAL A 146 -10.08 8.30 -10.50
N MET A 147 -10.49 7.06 -10.71
CA MET A 147 -11.77 6.53 -10.26
C MET A 147 -11.52 5.49 -9.17
N THR A 148 -12.33 5.48 -8.12
CA THR A 148 -12.29 4.47 -7.05
C THR A 148 -13.67 3.86 -6.82
N CYS A 149 -13.75 2.60 -6.40
CA CYS A 149 -15.01 1.96 -6.02
C CYS A 149 -14.98 1.48 -4.57
N LYS A 150 -16.15 1.18 -4.01
CA LYS A 150 -16.31 0.67 -2.63
C LYS A 150 -15.55 -0.63 -2.38
N ASN A 151 -15.37 -1.46 -3.40
CA ASN A 151 -14.54 -2.66 -3.30
C ASN A 151 -13.03 -2.36 -3.25
N GLY A 152 -12.62 -1.09 -3.19
CA GLY A 152 -11.22 -0.73 -3.07
C GLY A 152 -10.44 -0.83 -4.38
N HIS A 153 -11.08 -0.86 -5.55
CA HIS A 153 -10.37 -0.76 -6.84
C HIS A 153 -10.05 0.70 -7.18
N ILE A 154 -9.07 0.89 -8.07
CA ILE A 154 -8.68 2.19 -8.61
C ILE A 154 -8.48 2.09 -10.11
N HIS A 155 -8.98 3.07 -10.89
CA HIS A 155 -8.92 3.06 -12.34
C HIS A 155 -8.55 4.44 -12.91
N ASP A 156 -7.92 4.43 -14.08
CA ASP A 156 -7.94 5.61 -14.95
C ASP A 156 -9.37 5.83 -15.45
N LEU A 157 -9.76 7.10 -15.61
CA LEU A 157 -10.95 7.41 -16.41
C LEU A 157 -10.77 6.85 -17.83
N PRO A 158 -11.85 6.58 -18.57
CA PRO A 158 -11.80 6.09 -19.94
C PRO A 158 -11.39 7.18 -20.93
N TRP A 159 -10.19 7.74 -20.74
CA TRP A 159 -9.62 8.86 -21.48
C TRP A 159 -9.60 8.64 -23.00
N LYS A 160 -9.47 7.39 -23.45
CA LYS A 160 -9.56 6.99 -24.86
C LYS A 160 -10.89 7.40 -25.50
N PHE A 161 -11.96 7.44 -24.73
CA PHE A 161 -13.32 7.75 -25.19
C PHE A 161 -13.81 9.11 -24.71
N TRP A 162 -13.02 9.85 -23.92
CA TRP A 162 -13.48 11.07 -23.24
C TRP A 162 -14.00 12.14 -24.20
N ASN A 163 -13.38 12.28 -25.37
CA ASN A 163 -13.80 13.24 -26.40
C ASN A 163 -14.96 12.73 -27.29
N ASN A 164 -15.53 11.57 -26.96
CA ASN A 164 -16.67 10.96 -27.66
C ASN A 164 -17.88 10.93 -26.73
N ARG A 165 -18.58 12.08 -26.61
CA ARG A 165 -19.82 12.21 -25.83
C ARG A 165 -21.00 11.61 -26.59
N LEU A 166 -21.99 11.09 -25.85
CA LEU A 166 -23.28 10.72 -26.43
C LEU A 166 -24.05 11.98 -26.90
N PRO A 167 -24.91 11.89 -27.94
CA PRO A 167 -25.76 13.01 -28.34
C PRO A 167 -26.74 13.47 -27.25
N SER A 168 -27.09 12.58 -26.33
CA SER A 168 -27.91 12.84 -25.15
C SER A 168 -27.13 13.43 -23.98
N ASP A 169 -25.80 13.63 -24.09
CA ASP A 169 -25.00 14.24 -23.03
C ASP A 169 -25.41 15.71 -22.85
N ARG A 170 -25.71 16.10 -21.61
CA ARG A 170 -26.19 17.45 -21.25
C ARG A 170 -25.28 18.14 -20.22
N THR A 171 -24.15 17.53 -19.84
CA THR A 171 -23.27 18.08 -18.78
C THR A 171 -22.71 19.48 -19.06
N ASN A 172 -22.63 19.86 -20.34
CA ASN A 172 -22.17 21.19 -20.74
C ASN A 172 -23.28 22.23 -20.89
N GLU A 173 -24.55 21.83 -20.80
CA GLU A 173 -25.67 22.76 -20.83
C GLU A 173 -25.77 23.54 -19.50
N GLN A 174 -26.43 24.69 -19.53
CA GLN A 174 -26.65 25.50 -18.34
C GLN A 174 -27.62 24.76 -17.41
N GLU A 175 -27.27 24.68 -16.13
CA GLU A 175 -28.14 24.11 -15.10
C GLU A 175 -29.46 24.88 -15.10
N LYS A 176 -30.58 24.20 -15.34
CA LYS A 176 -31.89 24.77 -15.02
C LYS A 176 -32.02 24.71 -13.51
N GLU A 177 -32.03 25.87 -12.84
CA GLU A 177 -32.08 26.01 -11.38
C GLU A 177 -33.31 25.35 -10.72
N GLU A 178 -34.28 24.86 -11.51
CA GLU A 178 -35.57 24.35 -11.03
C GLU A 178 -35.68 22.80 -10.92
N ALA A 179 -34.65 22.03 -11.29
CA ALA A 179 -34.71 20.57 -11.22
C ALA A 179 -34.04 20.03 -9.94
N ASN A 180 -34.81 19.41 -9.05
CA ASN A 180 -34.34 18.61 -7.90
C ASN A 180 -33.59 17.32 -8.30
N GLU A 181 -33.11 17.22 -9.55
CA GLU A 181 -32.42 16.05 -10.07
C GLU A 181 -30.91 16.18 -9.86
N LYS A 182 -30.27 15.09 -9.38
CA LYS A 182 -28.81 15.06 -9.23
C LYS A 182 -28.15 15.36 -10.59
N PRO A 183 -27.16 16.27 -10.64
CA PRO A 183 -26.51 16.63 -11.90
C PRO A 183 -25.85 15.39 -12.52
N THR A 184 -26.32 14.99 -13.70
CA THR A 184 -25.77 13.85 -14.44
C THR A 184 -24.39 14.19 -14.96
N GLY A 185 -23.40 13.40 -14.57
CA GLY A 185 -22.05 13.52 -15.11
C GLY A 185 -21.96 13.15 -16.58
N PRO A 186 -20.78 13.33 -17.19
CA PRO A 186 -20.61 13.16 -18.62
C PRO A 186 -20.94 11.77 -19.15
N GLN A 187 -21.70 11.71 -20.23
CA GLN A 187 -22.12 10.45 -20.86
C GLN A 187 -21.27 10.14 -22.09
N LEU A 188 -20.61 8.98 -22.08
CA LEU A 188 -19.62 8.57 -23.11
C LEU A 188 -20.15 7.49 -24.04
N ASP A 189 -19.76 7.59 -25.30
CA ASP A 189 -19.96 6.52 -26.29
C ASP A 189 -18.72 5.61 -26.35
N PHE A 190 -18.90 4.39 -25.86
CA PHE A 190 -17.88 3.33 -25.80
C PHE A 190 -17.83 2.43 -27.04
N SER A 191 -18.76 2.60 -28.00
CA SER A 191 -18.85 1.71 -29.16
C SER A 191 -17.57 1.70 -29.99
N LYS A 192 -16.96 2.87 -30.15
CA LYS A 192 -15.67 3.03 -30.82
C LYS A 192 -14.95 4.31 -30.37
N PRO A 193 -13.62 4.39 -30.56
CA PRO A 193 -12.90 5.65 -30.43
C PRO A 193 -13.44 6.69 -31.42
N CYS A 194 -13.11 7.96 -31.21
CA CYS A 194 -13.61 9.06 -32.03
C CYS A 194 -13.27 8.95 -33.53
N CYS A 195 -12.19 8.24 -33.90
CA CYS A 195 -11.77 7.88 -35.26
C CYS A 195 -10.72 6.75 -35.23
N GLU A 196 -10.38 6.17 -36.39
CA GLU A 196 -9.39 5.07 -36.51
C GLU A 196 -7.99 5.50 -36.04
N ASN A 197 -7.50 6.62 -36.56
CA ASN A 197 -6.20 7.19 -36.20
C ASN A 197 -6.35 8.24 -35.10
N GLN A 198 -6.77 7.84 -33.90
CA GLN A 198 -7.01 8.78 -32.80
C GLN A 198 -5.73 9.47 -32.31
N ASN A 199 -5.71 10.81 -32.35
CA ASN A 199 -4.60 11.64 -31.87
C ASN A 199 -5.10 12.67 -30.83
N LEU A 200 -5.35 12.19 -29.62
CA LEU A 200 -5.73 13.01 -28.45
C LEU A 200 -4.65 14.00 -28.02
N ILE A 201 -5.08 15.20 -27.66
CA ILE A 201 -4.30 16.25 -27.03
C ILE A 201 -5.01 16.78 -25.79
N TYR A 202 -4.23 17.18 -24.78
CA TYR A 202 -4.68 17.76 -23.52
C TYR A 202 -4.33 19.26 -23.52
N LYS A 203 -5.35 20.11 -23.71
CA LYS A 203 -5.22 21.57 -23.78
C LYS A 203 -5.76 22.20 -22.50
N ILE A 204 -4.98 23.10 -21.91
CA ILE A 204 -5.37 23.89 -20.73
C ILE A 204 -5.51 25.34 -21.20
N SER A 205 -6.67 25.95 -20.98
CA SER A 205 -6.92 27.36 -21.28
C SER A 205 -6.06 28.26 -20.39
N ARG A 206 -5.63 29.40 -20.93
CA ARG A 206 -4.92 30.44 -20.16
C ARG A 206 -5.88 31.37 -19.43
N GLU A 207 -7.11 31.47 -19.91
CA GLU A 207 -8.13 32.41 -19.44
C GLU A 207 -9.10 31.76 -18.46
N ASN A 208 -9.40 30.46 -18.66
CA ASN A 208 -10.27 29.69 -17.78
C ASN A 208 -9.43 28.62 -17.06
N THR A 209 -9.24 28.80 -15.75
CA THR A 209 -8.48 27.89 -14.88
C THR A 209 -9.35 26.77 -14.28
N GLU A 210 -10.66 26.81 -14.49
CA GLU A 210 -11.61 25.79 -14.06
C GLU A 210 -11.53 24.54 -14.95
N LEU A 211 -12.27 23.49 -14.56
CA LEU A 211 -12.33 22.24 -15.30
C LEU A 211 -12.94 22.39 -16.71
N SER A 212 -13.81 23.38 -16.91
CA SER A 212 -14.33 23.75 -18.25
C SER A 212 -13.26 24.35 -19.16
N GLY A 213 -12.16 24.86 -18.59
CA GLY A 213 -11.00 25.36 -19.34
C GLY A 213 -10.04 24.27 -19.80
N ILE A 214 -10.22 23.02 -19.37
CA ILE A 214 -9.37 21.89 -19.75
C ILE A 214 -10.09 21.04 -20.80
N TRP A 215 -9.46 20.85 -21.96
CA TRP A 215 -10.03 20.17 -23.12
C TRP A 215 -9.20 18.96 -23.54
N ILE A 216 -9.90 17.86 -23.85
CA ILE A 216 -9.36 16.71 -24.56
C ILE A 216 -9.92 16.74 -25.97
N GLU A 217 -9.04 16.89 -26.96
CA GLU A 217 -9.38 17.07 -28.37
C GLU A 217 -8.63 16.05 -29.22
N CYS A 218 -9.22 15.56 -30.30
CA CYS A 218 -8.51 14.77 -31.31
C CYS A 218 -8.08 15.66 -32.48
N LYS A 219 -6.77 15.72 -32.76
CA LYS A 219 -6.24 16.50 -33.90
C LYS A 219 -6.70 16.01 -35.27
N ASN A 220 -7.08 14.73 -35.37
CA ASN A 220 -7.38 14.11 -36.67
C ASN A 220 -8.87 14.20 -37.05
N CYS A 221 -9.78 14.28 -36.08
CA CYS A 221 -11.23 14.38 -36.35
C CYS A 221 -11.93 15.55 -35.64
N ASN A 222 -11.19 16.41 -34.96
CA ASN A 222 -11.65 17.62 -34.25
C ASN A 222 -12.69 17.43 -33.15
N LYS A 223 -13.14 16.19 -32.88
CA LYS A 223 -13.98 15.86 -31.71
C LYS A 223 -13.25 16.25 -30.42
N LYS A 224 -13.94 17.01 -29.55
CA LYS A 224 -13.39 17.55 -28.30
C LYS A 224 -14.42 17.52 -27.18
N ALA A 225 -13.95 17.36 -25.94
CA ALA A 225 -14.76 17.50 -24.74
C ALA A 225 -13.91 18.13 -23.62
N ASN A 226 -14.54 18.98 -22.79
CA ASN A 226 -13.89 19.54 -21.61
C ASN A 226 -14.02 18.61 -20.38
N LEU A 227 -13.50 19.04 -19.23
CA LEU A 227 -13.62 18.30 -17.97
C LEU A 227 -14.76 18.80 -17.06
N LYS A 228 -15.70 19.62 -17.56
CA LYS A 228 -16.87 20.04 -16.76
C LYS A 228 -17.65 18.80 -16.33
N GLY A 229 -18.06 18.77 -15.06
CA GLY A 229 -18.80 17.65 -14.47
C GLY A 229 -17.99 16.35 -14.28
N ILE A 230 -16.67 16.35 -14.47
CA ILE A 230 -15.83 15.14 -14.34
C ILE A 230 -16.03 14.39 -13.02
N PHE A 231 -16.29 15.10 -11.91
CA PHE A 231 -16.50 14.47 -10.60
C PHE A 231 -17.82 13.70 -10.47
N ASN A 232 -18.80 13.99 -11.34
CA ASN A 232 -20.07 13.27 -11.41
C ASN A 232 -20.03 12.12 -12.42
N TYR A 233 -18.87 11.87 -13.06
CA TYR A 233 -18.71 10.75 -13.95
C TYR A 233 -18.71 9.44 -13.16
N GLU A 234 -19.57 8.50 -13.57
CA GLU A 234 -19.74 7.19 -12.94
C GLU A 234 -19.73 6.10 -14.01
N GLN A 235 -19.19 4.94 -13.64
CA GLN A 235 -19.27 3.71 -14.44
C GLN A 235 -19.14 2.50 -13.53
N ILE A 236 -19.57 1.33 -14.02
CA ILE A 236 -19.32 0.05 -13.38
C ILE A 236 -17.81 -0.19 -13.30
N CYS A 237 -17.35 -0.65 -12.14
CA CYS A 237 -15.97 -0.95 -11.84
C CYS A 237 -15.42 -2.08 -12.72
N ASN A 238 -14.24 -1.88 -13.30
CA ASN A 238 -13.58 -2.90 -14.12
C ASN A 238 -12.82 -3.95 -13.31
N GLY A 239 -12.79 -3.83 -11.97
CA GLY A 239 -12.18 -4.81 -11.05
C GLY A 239 -10.68 -5.02 -11.18
N LYS A 240 -9.98 -4.14 -11.91
CA LYS A 240 -8.52 -4.16 -12.06
C LYS A 240 -7.80 -3.88 -10.74
N LYS A 241 -6.87 -4.75 -10.38
CA LYS A 241 -5.99 -4.64 -9.21
C LYS A 241 -4.60 -4.20 -9.62
N TYR A 242 -4.45 -2.91 -9.93
CA TYR A 242 -3.18 -2.36 -10.43
C TYR A 242 -2.00 -2.54 -9.45
N TRP A 243 -2.27 -2.68 -8.14
CA TRP A 243 -1.23 -2.86 -7.11
C TRP A 243 -0.65 -4.27 -7.11
N LEU A 244 -1.30 -5.27 -7.74
CA LEU A 244 -0.71 -6.60 -7.87
C LEU A 244 0.39 -6.67 -8.95
N GLY A 245 0.62 -5.56 -9.67
CA GLY A 245 1.53 -5.49 -10.81
C GLY A 245 0.94 -6.17 -12.05
N GLN A 246 1.76 -6.27 -13.09
CA GLN A 246 1.38 -6.98 -14.33
C GLN A 246 2.03 -8.36 -14.39
N ILE A 247 1.26 -9.34 -14.85
CA ILE A 247 1.76 -10.68 -15.22
C ILE A 247 1.54 -10.83 -16.72
N ASN A 248 2.60 -11.12 -17.48
CA ASN A 248 2.56 -11.22 -18.94
C ASN A 248 1.89 -10.01 -19.64
N GLY A 249 2.14 -8.81 -19.09
CA GLY A 249 1.61 -7.54 -19.63
C GLY A 249 0.15 -7.24 -19.30
N LYS A 250 -0.55 -8.09 -18.54
CA LYS A 250 -1.94 -7.88 -18.09
C LYS A 250 -1.99 -7.66 -16.58
N PHE A 251 -2.92 -6.81 -16.14
CA PHE A 251 -3.22 -6.65 -14.72
C PHE A 251 -4.16 -7.77 -14.25
N HIS A 252 -4.13 -8.06 -12.96
CA HIS A 252 -5.14 -8.91 -12.35
C HIS A 252 -6.49 -8.17 -12.34
N GLU A 253 -7.57 -8.90 -12.62
CA GLU A 253 -8.94 -8.38 -12.69
C GLU A 253 -9.86 -9.35 -11.95
N GLU A 254 -10.91 -8.82 -11.30
CA GLU A 254 -11.98 -9.60 -10.69
C GLU A 254 -13.35 -9.02 -11.07
N GLU A 255 -14.41 -9.79 -10.92
CA GLU A 255 -15.76 -9.26 -11.12
C GLU A 255 -16.09 -8.26 -10.00
N CYS A 256 -16.65 -7.11 -10.36
CA CYS A 256 -16.98 -6.06 -9.41
C CYS A 256 -18.23 -5.29 -9.85
N PRO A 257 -19.38 -5.46 -9.16
CA PRO A 257 -20.62 -4.77 -9.52
C PRO A 257 -20.66 -3.30 -9.06
N GLU A 258 -19.68 -2.87 -8.25
CA GLU A 258 -19.65 -1.53 -7.67
C GLU A 258 -19.53 -0.41 -8.71
N ILE A 259 -20.18 0.72 -8.43
CA ILE A 259 -20.03 1.95 -9.19
C ILE A 259 -18.76 2.67 -8.74
N THR A 260 -18.06 3.28 -9.69
CA THR A 260 -16.86 4.08 -9.44
C THR A 260 -17.20 5.57 -9.33
N ASN A 261 -16.46 6.28 -8.47
CA ASN A 261 -16.52 7.73 -8.36
C ASN A 261 -15.16 8.36 -8.67
N VAL A 262 -15.16 9.50 -9.34
CA VAL A 262 -13.93 10.23 -9.67
C VAL A 262 -13.41 10.98 -8.44
N LYS A 263 -12.09 10.90 -8.24
CA LYS A 263 -11.33 11.60 -7.19
C LYS A 263 -10.06 12.21 -7.79
N LEU A 264 -9.50 13.21 -7.10
CA LEU A 264 -8.12 13.60 -7.32
C LEU A 264 -7.20 12.53 -6.72
N LYS A 265 -6.10 12.18 -7.41
CA LYS A 265 -5.13 11.17 -6.96
C LYS A 265 -4.49 11.52 -5.60
N THR A 266 -4.46 12.80 -5.25
CA THR A 266 -3.96 13.33 -3.97
C THR A 266 -5.02 13.35 -2.86
N SER A 267 -6.25 12.92 -3.13
CA SER A 267 -7.31 12.87 -2.11
C SER A 267 -7.02 11.75 -1.11
N ASN A 268 -7.24 12.05 0.18
CA ASN A 268 -7.14 11.05 1.26
C ASN A 268 -8.06 9.84 1.01
N SER A 269 -9.19 10.05 0.35
CA SER A 269 -10.15 8.98 0.02
C SER A 269 -9.61 7.94 -0.97
N VAL A 270 -8.45 8.18 -1.60
CA VAL A 270 -7.88 7.23 -2.58
C VAL A 270 -7.14 6.08 -1.90
N TYR A 271 -6.79 6.22 -0.63
CA TYR A 271 -6.05 5.20 0.11
C TYR A 271 -6.16 5.40 1.63
N TYR A 272 -6.59 4.36 2.33
CA TYR A 272 -6.49 4.24 3.77
C TYR A 272 -5.73 2.95 4.12
N SER A 273 -4.60 3.06 4.81
CA SER A 273 -3.86 1.90 5.30
C SER A 273 -4.56 1.26 6.49
N ASN A 274 -4.67 -0.07 6.51
CA ASN A 274 -5.04 -0.82 7.70
C ASN A 274 -3.80 -1.47 8.31
N SER A 275 -3.37 -0.97 9.47
CA SER A 275 -2.13 -1.38 10.10
C SER A 275 -2.33 -1.76 11.55
N LEU A 276 -1.74 -2.87 11.97
CA LEU A 276 -1.67 -3.29 13.37
C LEU A 276 -0.29 -2.97 13.92
N SER A 277 -0.21 -2.63 15.21
CA SER A 277 1.06 -2.34 15.84
C SER A 277 1.17 -2.92 17.23
N SER A 278 2.40 -3.08 17.68
CA SER A 278 2.75 -3.66 18.97
C SER A 278 3.94 -2.92 19.55
N LEU A 279 3.83 -2.57 20.84
CA LEU A 279 4.98 -2.21 21.64
C LEU A 279 5.73 -3.49 21.98
N PHE A 280 7.03 -3.49 21.69
CA PHE A 280 7.89 -4.62 21.96
C PHE A 280 7.91 -4.88 23.46
N ILE A 281 7.80 -6.14 23.89
CA ILE A 281 7.92 -6.55 25.30
C ILE A 281 8.94 -7.69 25.34
N PRO A 282 10.14 -7.48 25.92
CA PRO A 282 11.23 -8.45 25.83
C PRO A 282 10.94 -9.84 26.39
N GLU A 283 10.26 -9.91 27.55
CA GLU A 283 9.95 -11.17 28.25
C GLU A 283 8.99 -12.07 27.47
N LEU A 284 8.24 -11.49 26.52
CA LEU A 284 7.27 -12.22 25.68
C LEU A 284 7.86 -12.63 24.32
N GLN A 285 9.17 -12.53 24.14
CA GLN A 285 9.85 -12.90 22.90
C GLN A 285 10.62 -14.19 23.07
N ASN A 286 10.51 -15.07 22.09
CA ASN A 286 11.40 -16.20 21.94
C ASN A 286 12.80 -15.69 21.51
N PRO A 287 13.88 -16.00 22.26
CA PRO A 287 15.20 -15.43 22.03
C PRO A 287 15.89 -15.97 20.76
N LEU A 288 15.39 -17.03 20.12
CA LEU A 288 15.98 -17.59 18.89
C LEU A 288 16.28 -16.51 17.84
N SER A 289 17.42 -16.66 17.18
CA SER A 289 17.86 -15.74 16.13
C SER A 289 16.98 -15.89 14.88
N PRO A 290 16.84 -14.82 14.07
CA PRO A 290 16.13 -14.91 12.78
C PRO A 290 16.60 -16.03 11.86
N GLU A 291 17.90 -16.32 11.84
CA GLU A 291 18.51 -17.37 11.01
C GLU A 291 18.00 -18.74 11.44
N VAL A 292 18.03 -19.03 12.75
CA VAL A 292 17.54 -20.31 13.29
C VAL A 292 16.05 -20.48 13.04
N ARG A 293 15.26 -19.40 13.20
CA ARG A 293 13.81 -19.43 12.91
C ARG A 293 13.51 -19.77 11.45
N ILE A 294 14.25 -19.18 10.51
CA ILE A 294 14.15 -19.52 9.08
C ILE A 294 14.46 -20.99 8.84
N ASP A 295 15.52 -21.52 9.45
CA ASP A 295 15.90 -22.93 9.29
C ASP A 295 14.80 -23.87 9.80
N ILE A 296 14.24 -23.58 10.98
CA ILE A 296 13.12 -24.32 11.55
C ILE A 296 11.92 -24.29 10.58
N ASP A 297 11.49 -23.10 10.14
CA ASP A 297 10.34 -22.96 9.25
C ASP A 297 10.56 -23.62 7.88
N ASN A 298 11.79 -23.57 7.36
CA ASN A 298 12.17 -24.26 6.13
C ASN A 298 12.11 -25.78 6.30
N MET A 299 12.56 -26.33 7.44
CA MET A 299 12.45 -27.76 7.74
C MET A 299 10.98 -28.20 7.88
N VAL A 300 10.17 -27.42 8.60
CA VAL A 300 8.72 -27.66 8.73
C VAL A 300 8.04 -27.65 7.36
N SER A 301 8.36 -26.66 6.51
CA SER A 301 7.75 -26.53 5.18
C SER A 301 8.06 -27.68 4.24
N LYS A 302 9.22 -28.35 4.41
CA LYS A 302 9.63 -29.50 3.61
C LYS A 302 8.90 -30.79 4.00
N GLN A 303 8.30 -30.85 5.20
CA GLN A 303 7.56 -32.01 5.72
C GLN A 303 8.36 -33.33 5.66
N LYS A 304 9.69 -33.26 5.75
CA LYS A 304 10.59 -34.44 5.70
C LYS A 304 10.96 -35.00 7.07
N TYR A 305 10.79 -34.20 8.12
CA TYR A 305 11.20 -34.50 9.48
C TYR A 305 9.99 -34.32 10.40
N SER A 306 9.88 -35.15 11.42
CA SER A 306 8.92 -34.93 12.51
C SER A 306 9.33 -33.72 13.35
N THR A 307 8.41 -33.18 14.15
CA THR A 307 8.69 -32.07 15.06
C THR A 307 9.85 -32.39 16.00
N GLU A 308 9.89 -33.60 16.54
CA GLU A 308 10.94 -34.07 17.45
C GLU A 308 12.31 -34.12 16.75
N GLN A 309 12.34 -34.61 15.50
CA GLN A 309 13.56 -34.65 14.71
C GLN A 309 14.07 -33.23 14.38
N ILE A 310 13.17 -32.28 14.11
CA ILE A 310 13.56 -30.88 13.88
C ILE A 310 14.19 -30.29 15.15
N VAL A 311 13.59 -30.53 16.31
CA VAL A 311 14.12 -30.07 17.60
C VAL A 311 15.52 -30.63 17.86
N GLU A 312 15.72 -31.93 17.66
CA GLU A 312 17.03 -32.57 17.83
C GLU A 312 18.07 -32.02 16.85
N LEU A 313 17.75 -31.97 15.56
CA LEU A 313 18.67 -31.50 14.52
C LEU A 313 19.08 -30.04 14.73
N ILE A 314 18.15 -29.16 15.04
CA ILE A 314 18.46 -27.73 15.25
C ILE A 314 19.23 -27.52 16.55
N SER A 315 18.87 -28.27 17.61
CA SER A 315 19.62 -28.26 18.88
C SER A 315 21.08 -28.61 18.65
N ASP A 316 21.35 -29.71 17.94
CA ASP A 316 22.69 -30.23 17.72
C ASP A 316 23.50 -29.35 16.74
N LEU A 317 22.89 -28.92 15.63
CA LEU A 317 23.59 -28.18 14.58
C LEU A 317 23.84 -26.70 14.92
N LYS A 318 22.91 -26.07 15.66
CA LYS A 318 22.94 -24.62 15.94
C LYS A 318 23.19 -24.30 17.43
N ASN A 319 23.42 -25.33 18.25
CA ASN A 319 23.66 -25.22 19.70
C ASN A 319 22.60 -24.38 20.41
N GLN A 320 21.32 -24.66 20.13
CA GLN A 320 20.17 -23.97 20.72
C GLN A 320 19.44 -24.89 21.70
N PRO A 321 18.96 -24.39 22.85
CA PRO A 321 18.17 -25.16 23.80
C PRO A 321 16.91 -25.77 23.16
N LYS A 322 16.68 -27.07 23.41
CA LYS A 322 15.52 -27.80 22.87
C LYS A 322 14.19 -27.16 23.29
N GLU A 323 14.13 -26.63 24.50
CA GLU A 323 12.95 -25.98 25.07
C GLU A 323 12.55 -24.74 24.25
N LEU A 324 13.52 -23.95 23.79
CA LEU A 324 13.25 -22.75 23.00
C LEU A 324 12.77 -23.09 21.58
N ILE A 325 13.27 -24.18 21.00
CA ILE A 325 12.85 -24.67 19.68
C ILE A 325 11.43 -25.22 19.78
N GLN A 326 11.14 -26.00 20.83
CA GLN A 326 9.80 -26.52 21.09
C GLN A 326 8.80 -25.37 21.30
N GLN A 327 9.14 -24.38 22.13
CA GLN A 327 8.31 -23.19 22.33
C GLN A 327 8.04 -22.41 21.03
N TYR A 328 8.98 -22.40 20.08
CA TYR A 328 8.78 -21.76 18.78
C TYR A 328 7.82 -22.53 17.87
N LEU A 329 7.90 -23.86 17.89
CA LEU A 329 7.05 -24.76 17.11
C LEU A 329 5.63 -24.85 17.68
N ASP A 330 5.51 -24.82 19.01
CA ASP A 330 4.25 -24.81 19.73
C ASP A 330 3.57 -23.47 19.53
N THR A 331 2.65 -23.42 18.57
CA THR A 331 2.02 -22.16 18.16
C THR A 331 1.01 -21.64 19.18
N GLY A 332 0.71 -22.43 20.22
CA GLY A 332 -0.33 -22.16 21.21
C GLY A 332 -1.74 -22.14 20.60
N ASP A 333 -2.75 -21.96 21.45
CA ASP A 333 -4.10 -21.68 20.97
C ASP A 333 -4.16 -20.27 20.39
N ILE A 334 -4.27 -20.17 19.05
CA ILE A 334 -4.48 -18.90 18.38
C ILE A 334 -5.92 -18.42 18.68
N LYS A 335 -6.04 -17.35 19.46
CA LYS A 335 -7.33 -16.73 19.82
C LYS A 335 -7.36 -15.26 19.39
N TYR A 336 -8.55 -14.78 19.05
CA TYR A 336 -8.77 -13.35 18.81
C TYR A 336 -8.57 -12.56 20.12
N ILE A 337 -7.71 -11.54 20.07
CA ILE A 337 -7.46 -10.62 21.18
C ILE A 337 -7.87 -9.21 20.71
N PRO A 338 -8.94 -8.63 21.29
CA PRO A 338 -9.34 -7.24 21.08
C PRO A 338 -8.24 -6.23 21.43
N ASP A 339 -8.22 -5.08 20.76
CA ASP A 339 -7.15 -4.08 20.93
C ASP A 339 -7.04 -3.56 22.36
N ASN A 340 -8.16 -3.31 23.06
CA ASN A 340 -8.13 -2.84 24.44
C ASN A 340 -7.40 -3.84 25.37
N ILE A 341 -7.66 -5.14 25.24
CA ILE A 341 -6.97 -6.19 26.01
C ILE A 341 -5.50 -6.26 25.59
N TYR A 342 -5.21 -6.17 24.29
CA TYR A 342 -3.84 -6.20 23.79
C TYR A 342 -3.00 -5.01 24.25
N ARG A 343 -3.61 -3.82 24.37
CA ARG A 343 -3.01 -2.60 24.92
C ARG A 343 -2.86 -2.67 26.44
N GLN A 344 -3.80 -3.31 27.15
CA GLN A 344 -3.72 -3.51 28.59
C GLN A 344 -2.43 -4.24 28.98
N THR A 345 -2.06 -5.31 28.25
CA THR A 345 -0.79 -6.01 28.48
C THR A 345 0.44 -5.11 28.31
N GLU A 346 0.40 -4.16 27.39
CA GLU A 346 1.49 -3.17 27.23
C GLU A 346 1.53 -2.20 28.41
N TYR A 347 0.35 -1.73 28.85
CA TYR A 347 0.21 -0.83 30.00
C TYR A 347 0.71 -1.49 31.29
N ASP A 348 0.27 -2.71 31.59
CA ASP A 348 0.65 -3.46 32.79
C ASP A 348 2.17 -3.71 32.85
N TYR A 349 2.79 -4.01 31.70
CA TYR A 349 4.24 -4.18 31.62
C TYR A 349 4.99 -2.93 32.11
N PHE A 350 4.59 -1.74 31.67
CA PHE A 350 5.24 -0.50 32.11
C PHE A 350 4.92 -0.14 33.57
N LEU A 351 3.77 -0.59 34.09
CA LEU A 351 3.36 -0.32 35.47
C LEU A 351 4.08 -1.19 36.49
N GLU A 352 4.32 -2.47 36.16
CA GLU A 352 4.82 -3.48 37.10
C GLU A 352 6.32 -3.73 37.00
N LYS A 353 6.93 -3.51 35.83
CA LYS A 353 8.32 -3.90 35.58
C LYS A 353 9.29 -2.73 35.72
N GLU A 354 10.53 -3.06 36.05
CA GLU A 354 11.64 -2.13 36.04
C GLU A 354 12.40 -2.19 34.70
N GLN A 355 13.41 -1.31 34.57
CA GLN A 355 14.28 -1.24 33.40
C GLN A 355 14.85 -2.63 33.03
N PRO A 356 14.58 -3.15 31.82
CA PRO A 356 15.07 -4.47 31.42
C PRO A 356 16.59 -4.45 31.16
N ASP A 357 17.26 -5.55 31.52
CA ASP A 357 18.73 -5.73 31.40
C ASP A 357 19.24 -5.60 29.96
N ASN A 358 18.44 -6.05 28.98
CA ASN A 358 18.85 -6.09 27.59
C ASN A 358 18.87 -4.72 26.88
N LYS A 359 18.45 -3.65 27.57
CA LYS A 359 18.41 -2.25 27.08
C LYS A 359 17.73 -2.06 25.72
N GLN A 360 16.92 -3.02 25.28
CA GLN A 360 16.16 -2.92 24.02
C GLN A 360 15.05 -1.88 24.14
N ILE A 361 14.53 -1.74 25.36
CA ILE A 361 13.65 -0.66 25.81
C ILE A 361 14.39 0.08 26.93
N LYS A 362 14.22 1.40 26.99
CA LYS A 362 14.72 2.23 28.08
C LYS A 362 13.58 3.02 28.68
N PHE A 363 13.30 2.78 29.94
CA PHE A 363 12.34 3.55 30.72
C PHE A 363 12.72 3.58 32.21
N CYS A 364 12.31 4.64 32.90
CA CYS A 364 12.39 4.71 34.35
C CYS A 364 11.04 5.09 34.95
N VAL A 365 10.77 4.54 36.12
CA VAL A 365 9.60 4.85 36.93
C VAL A 365 10.01 5.90 37.96
N ILE A 366 9.26 7.00 38.00
CA ILE A 366 9.47 8.14 38.88
C ILE A 366 8.24 8.24 39.77
N ASP A 367 8.44 8.22 41.09
CA ASP A 367 7.36 8.54 42.04
C ASP A 367 7.02 10.04 41.92
N SER A 368 5.76 10.33 41.65
CA SER A 368 5.26 11.70 41.48
C SER A 368 4.20 12.10 42.51
N SER A 369 3.94 11.22 43.49
CA SER A 369 2.83 11.37 44.44
C SER A 369 2.90 12.65 45.27
N GLU A 370 4.12 13.11 45.59
CA GLU A 370 4.34 14.34 46.37
C GLU A 370 4.50 15.59 45.50
N GLN A 371 4.81 15.42 44.21
CA GLN A 371 5.16 16.51 43.31
C GLN A 371 3.98 16.96 42.43
N ILE A 372 3.06 16.04 42.08
CA ILE A 372 1.94 16.32 41.18
C ILE A 372 0.66 15.70 41.75
N ASN A 373 -0.25 16.56 42.21
CA ASN A 373 -1.54 16.12 42.74
C ASN A 373 -2.35 15.37 41.67
N GLY A 374 -2.87 14.19 42.04
CA GLY A 374 -3.66 13.33 41.16
C GLY A 374 -2.85 12.37 40.27
N PHE A 375 -1.53 12.26 40.46
CA PHE A 375 -0.71 11.26 39.77
C PHE A 375 0.23 10.54 40.74
N VAL A 376 0.15 9.21 40.78
CA VAL A 376 0.99 8.38 41.65
C VAL A 376 2.38 8.19 41.06
N LYS A 377 2.48 7.96 39.75
CA LYS A 377 3.76 7.66 39.08
C LYS A 377 3.86 8.30 37.70
N LEU A 378 5.09 8.61 37.30
CA LEU A 378 5.46 8.97 35.95
C LEU A 378 6.40 7.91 35.38
N ILE A 379 6.09 7.41 34.19
CA ILE A 379 6.98 6.48 33.48
C ILE A 379 7.60 7.25 32.33
N LYS A 380 8.88 7.55 32.45
CA LYS A 380 9.65 8.22 31.39
C LYS A 380 10.27 7.15 30.50
N ILE A 381 9.89 7.13 29.24
CA ILE A 381 10.36 6.17 28.24
C ILE A 381 11.36 6.88 27.30
N ASP A 382 12.64 6.58 27.48
CA ASP A 382 13.73 7.11 26.64
C ASP A 382 13.93 6.33 25.34
N LYS A 383 13.45 5.09 25.27
CA LYS A 383 13.51 4.29 24.03
C LYS A 383 12.43 3.23 24.04
N LEU A 384 11.47 3.36 23.14
CA LEU A 384 10.38 2.42 22.92
C LEU A 384 10.45 1.83 21.52
N LYS A 385 10.70 0.53 21.42
CA LYS A 385 10.62 -0.17 20.14
C LYS A 385 9.15 -0.49 19.82
N LYS A 386 8.68 -0.03 18.67
CA LYS A 386 7.34 -0.30 18.12
C LYS A 386 7.45 -0.93 16.75
N ILE A 387 6.75 -2.04 16.55
CA ILE A 387 6.60 -2.70 15.25
C ILE A 387 5.20 -2.44 14.71
N THR A 388 5.11 -2.00 13.45
CA THR A 388 3.85 -1.74 12.75
C THR A 388 3.78 -2.55 11.47
N VAL A 389 2.72 -3.33 11.29
CA VAL A 389 2.49 -4.24 10.16
C VAL A 389 1.35 -3.71 9.32
N GLN A 390 1.58 -3.54 8.01
CA GLN A 390 0.49 -3.26 7.08
C GLN A 390 -0.21 -4.57 6.72
N THR A 391 -1.51 -4.67 7.02
CA THR A 391 -2.28 -5.91 6.86
C THR A 391 -3.21 -5.87 5.66
N SER A 392 -3.80 -4.70 5.39
CA SER A 392 -4.68 -4.46 4.26
C SER A 392 -4.76 -2.95 3.99
N PHE A 393 -5.59 -2.55 3.03
CA PHE A 393 -5.96 -1.16 2.82
C PHE A 393 -7.39 -1.07 2.26
N THR A 394 -8.02 0.09 2.39
CA THR A 394 -9.31 0.41 1.77
C THR A 394 -9.20 1.67 0.91
N ARG A 395 -10.26 1.96 0.17
CA ARG A 395 -10.46 3.24 -0.52
C ARG A 395 -11.85 3.75 -0.17
N ASN A 396 -12.07 5.03 -0.42
CA ASN A 396 -13.26 5.82 -0.10
C ASN A 396 -13.44 6.09 1.40
N GLU A 397 -13.37 5.06 2.25
CA GLU A 397 -13.56 5.18 3.69
C GLU A 397 -12.56 4.30 4.47
N PRO A 398 -12.11 4.74 5.66
CA PRO A 398 -11.32 3.90 6.57
C PRO A 398 -12.21 2.85 7.25
N ILE A 399 -11.58 1.85 7.86
CA ILE A 399 -12.23 0.80 8.68
C ILE A 399 -11.52 0.72 10.02
N ASP A 400 -12.15 0.08 11.01
CA ASP A 400 -11.51 -0.10 12.31
C ASP A 400 -10.30 -1.00 12.22
N ILE A 401 -9.26 -0.65 12.98
CA ILE A 401 -7.95 -1.30 12.93
C ILE A 401 -8.06 -2.83 13.15
N ASP A 402 -8.92 -3.23 14.07
CA ASP A 402 -9.12 -4.63 14.48
C ASP A 402 -10.03 -5.43 13.54
N SER A 403 -10.77 -4.76 12.66
CA SER A 403 -11.68 -5.42 11.71
C SER A 403 -10.97 -6.43 10.80
N ILE A 404 -9.66 -6.26 10.60
CA ILE A 404 -8.84 -7.22 9.86
C ILE A 404 -8.75 -8.58 10.56
N LEU A 405 -8.78 -8.61 11.89
CA LEU A 405 -8.64 -9.82 12.69
C LEU A 405 -9.94 -10.64 12.78
N LEU A 406 -11.08 -10.01 12.46
CA LEU A 406 -12.39 -10.64 12.45
C LEU A 406 -12.67 -11.29 11.08
N LYS A 407 -13.41 -12.41 11.09
CA LYS A 407 -13.87 -13.05 9.85
C LYS A 407 -14.95 -12.19 9.21
N ASP A 408 -15.10 -12.33 7.90
CA ASP A 408 -16.15 -11.61 7.17
C ASP A 408 -17.52 -12.07 7.68
N GLY A 409 -18.34 -11.13 8.16
CA GLY A 409 -19.64 -11.40 8.80
C GLY A 409 -19.62 -11.44 10.34
N ASP A 410 -18.45 -11.53 10.97
CA ASP A 410 -18.30 -11.51 12.44
C ASP A 410 -18.13 -10.07 12.99
N ASN A 411 -18.06 -9.07 12.12
CA ASN A 411 -17.99 -7.68 12.55
C ASN A 411 -19.32 -7.24 13.15
N ALA A 412 -19.27 -6.53 14.28
CA ALA A 412 -20.44 -5.85 14.85
C ALA A 412 -20.99 -4.74 13.92
N TYR A 413 -20.18 -4.31 12.93
CA TYR A 413 -20.51 -3.27 11.97
C TYR A 413 -20.25 -3.74 10.53
N GLU A 414 -21.25 -3.56 9.66
CA GLU A 414 -21.09 -3.79 8.22
C GLU A 414 -20.48 -2.56 7.56
N TYR A 415 -19.22 -2.66 7.13
CA TYR A 415 -18.57 -1.60 6.39
C TYR A 415 -19.12 -1.50 4.96
N THR A 416 -19.33 -0.27 4.50
CA THR A 416 -19.74 0.05 3.13
C THR A 416 -18.63 -0.16 2.10
N VAL A 417 -17.40 -0.45 2.56
CA VAL A 417 -16.20 -0.62 1.74
C VAL A 417 -15.55 -1.97 2.00
N LYS A 418 -14.91 -2.52 0.97
CA LYS A 418 -14.17 -3.78 1.04
C LYS A 418 -12.67 -3.52 1.16
N ARG A 419 -12.03 -4.21 2.09
CA ARG A 419 -10.57 -4.27 2.25
C ARG A 419 -9.92 -5.00 1.08
N GLN A 420 -8.71 -4.55 0.71
CA GLN A 420 -7.85 -5.20 -0.26
C GLN A 420 -6.55 -5.65 0.40
N SER A 421 -6.05 -6.81 -0.06
CA SER A 421 -4.86 -7.44 0.49
C SER A 421 -3.57 -6.75 0.02
N VAL A 422 -2.55 -6.80 0.89
CA VAL A 422 -1.16 -6.41 0.59
C VAL A 422 -0.34 -7.51 -0.11
N SER A 423 -0.90 -8.73 -0.19
CA SER A 423 -0.33 -9.92 -0.83
C SER A 423 -1.31 -10.55 -1.83
N LYS A 424 -0.80 -11.13 -2.91
CA LYS A 424 -1.54 -11.99 -3.86
C LYS A 424 -2.16 -13.21 -3.18
N ASN A 425 -1.53 -13.70 -2.10
CA ASN A 425 -1.99 -14.87 -1.35
C ASN A 425 -3.02 -14.51 -0.27
N ASN A 426 -3.44 -13.24 -0.19
CA ASN A 426 -4.43 -12.76 0.78
C ASN A 426 -4.07 -13.20 2.22
N PHE A 427 -4.98 -13.90 2.91
CA PHE A 427 -4.77 -14.38 4.28
C PHE A 427 -3.82 -15.58 4.37
N ASP A 428 -3.50 -16.24 3.25
CA ASP A 428 -2.56 -17.37 3.19
C ASP A 428 -1.10 -16.94 3.02
N THR A 429 -0.81 -15.65 3.12
CA THR A 429 0.57 -15.16 3.03
C THR A 429 1.43 -15.68 4.19
N LYS A 430 2.68 -16.04 3.87
CA LYS A 430 3.70 -16.47 4.84
C LYS A 430 4.45 -15.31 5.48
N THR A 431 4.40 -14.14 4.87
CA THR A 431 5.11 -12.94 5.32
C THR A 431 4.23 -11.70 5.19
N LEU A 432 4.46 -10.73 6.07
CA LEU A 432 3.81 -9.43 6.00
C LEU A 432 4.83 -8.30 6.14
N PRO A 433 4.65 -7.19 5.38
CA PRO A 433 5.50 -6.02 5.46
C PRO A 433 5.32 -5.32 6.81
N ALA A 434 6.44 -5.01 7.45
CA ALA A 434 6.49 -4.39 8.75
C ALA A 434 7.53 -3.27 8.81
N SER A 435 7.31 -2.31 9.69
CA SER A 435 8.24 -1.22 9.97
C SER A 435 8.59 -1.22 11.45
N GLU A 436 9.89 -1.07 11.73
CA GLU A 436 10.40 -0.83 13.07
C GLU A 436 10.57 0.67 13.26
N SER A 437 10.05 1.17 14.37
CA SER A 437 10.19 2.56 14.80
C SER A 437 10.61 2.60 16.26
N TYR A 438 11.35 3.65 16.61
CA TYR A 438 11.73 3.94 17.99
C TYR A 438 11.08 5.26 18.38
N GLY A 439 10.41 5.25 19.53
CA GLY A 439 9.78 6.44 20.11
C GLY A 439 10.30 6.72 21.50
N GLU A 440 9.93 7.90 21.98
CA GLU A 440 10.09 8.36 23.36
C GLU A 440 8.69 8.71 23.88
N GLY A 441 8.49 8.70 25.19
CA GLY A 441 7.19 9.00 25.76
C GLY A 441 7.21 9.22 27.26
N ILE A 442 6.13 9.79 27.77
CA ILE A 442 5.87 9.91 29.19
C ILE A 442 4.46 9.36 29.43
N LEU A 443 4.33 8.36 30.31
CA LEU A 443 3.03 7.87 30.76
C LEU A 443 2.75 8.46 32.14
N PHE A 444 1.58 9.07 32.27
CA PHE A 444 1.07 9.60 33.52
C PHE A 444 0.15 8.56 34.13
N ILE A 445 0.47 8.10 35.33
CA ILE A 445 -0.33 7.13 36.07
C ILE A 445 -1.11 7.89 37.13
N LEU A 446 -2.44 7.87 36.98
CA LEU A 446 -3.40 8.51 37.88
C LEU A 446 -3.44 7.81 39.24
#